data_AF-A0ABD3PUY4-F1
#
_entry.id   AF-A0ABD3PUY4-F1
#
_cell.length_a   1.000
_cell.length_b   1.000
_cell.length_c   1.000
_cell.angle_alpha   90.00
_cell.angle_beta   90.00
_cell.angle_gamma   90.00
#
_symmetry.space_group_name_H-M   'P 1'
#
loop_
_entity.id
_entity.type
_entity.pdbx_description
1 polymer ?
#
loop_
_entity_poly.entity_id
_entity_poly.type
_entity_poly.pdbx_seq_one_letter_code
_entity_poly.pdbx_strand_id
1 'polypeptide(L)'
;MLISSAIQYPHRTAGDATGIAATVMQFWFKRKPRLLHDYSLAGYLLSPNPTIMAHVSDNKTLQHDGAVERLITKLLVDPVWWEMTGPSREHRYLL
;
A
#
# COMPACT_ATOMS: atom_id res chain seq x y z
N MET A 1 34.06 25.47 25.98
CA MET A 1 33.52 25.45 24.60
C MET A 1 32.12 24.85 24.68
N LEU A 2 31.10 25.71 24.65
CA LEU A 2 29.69 25.31 24.75
C LEU A 2 29.16 25.04 23.34
N ILE A 3 28.68 23.81 23.11
CA ILE A 3 28.10 23.39 21.84
C ILE A 3 26.73 24.05 21.74
N SER A 4 26.65 25.04 20.86
CA SER A 4 25.47 25.88 20.69
C SER A 4 24.39 25.16 19.89
N SER A 5 23.17 25.35 20.39
CA SER A 5 21.88 25.31 19.70
C SER A 5 21.41 23.99 19.09
N ALA A 6 20.42 23.41 19.77
CA ALA A 6 19.41 22.54 19.22
C ALA A 6 19.03 22.94 17.78
N ILE A 7 19.03 21.96 16.89
CA ILE A 7 18.29 22.02 15.63
C ILE A 7 16.81 22.05 16.05
N GLN A 8 16.34 23.26 16.33
CA GLN A 8 14.96 23.59 16.53
C GLN A 8 14.27 23.30 15.21
N TYR A 9 13.70 22.10 15.05
CA TYR A 9 12.72 21.86 14.01
C TYR A 9 11.61 22.90 14.26
N PRO A 10 11.42 23.88 13.38
CA PRO A 10 10.39 24.89 13.61
C PRO A 10 9.07 24.13 13.75
N HIS A 11 8.47 24.29 14.93
CA HIS A 11 7.16 23.74 15.22
C HIS A 11 6.25 24.11 14.05
N ARG A 12 5.79 23.06 13.37
CA ARG A 12 4.72 23.08 12.37
C ARG A 12 3.54 23.83 12.98
N THR A 13 3.44 25.12 12.70
CA THR A 13 2.27 25.92 13.06
C THR A 13 1.11 25.38 12.23
N ALA A 14 0.08 24.89 12.92
CA ALA A 14 -1.15 24.35 12.34
C ALA A 14 -1.99 25.41 11.57
N GLY A 15 -1.39 26.50 11.12
CA GLY A 15 -2.05 27.68 10.57
C GLY A 15 -1.79 27.96 9.10
N ASP A 16 -1.03 27.14 8.36
CA ASP A 16 -0.77 27.42 6.94
C ASP A 16 -0.67 26.16 6.07
N ALA A 17 -1.69 25.30 6.16
CA ALA A 17 -1.87 24.15 5.28
C ALA A 17 -2.36 24.55 3.87
N THR A 18 -1.88 25.68 3.35
CA THR A 18 -2.32 26.33 2.11
C THR A 18 -1.26 26.30 1.00
N GLY A 19 -0.25 25.43 1.12
CA GLY A 19 0.81 25.26 0.13
C GLY A 19 0.59 24.06 -0.80
N ILE A 20 1.20 24.08 -1.99
CA ILE A 20 1.15 22.99 -2.97
C ILE A 20 1.50 21.62 -2.36
N ALA A 21 2.42 21.57 -1.39
CA ALA A 21 2.76 20.36 -0.67
C ALA A 21 1.58 19.78 0.13
N ALA A 22 0.76 20.62 0.77
CA ALA A 22 -0.44 20.18 1.47
C ALA A 22 -1.47 19.61 0.48
N THR A 23 -1.67 20.28 -0.66
CA THR A 23 -2.53 19.82 -1.74
C THR A 23 -2.06 18.47 -2.32
N VAL A 24 -0.76 18.32 -2.59
CA VAL A 24 -0.16 17.05 -3.06
C VAL A 24 -0.36 15.94 -2.03
N MET A 25 -0.11 16.22 -0.74
CA MET A 25 -0.32 15.24 0.32
C MET A 25 -1.79 14.83 0.47
N GLN A 26 -2.74 15.75 0.32
CA GLN A 26 -4.17 15.42 0.29
C GLN A 26 -4.53 14.51 -0.89
N PHE A 27 -4.02 14.81 -2.10
CA PHE A 27 -4.20 13.93 -3.25
C PHE A 27 -3.57 12.55 -3.04
N TRP A 28 -2.38 12.51 -2.43
CA TRP A 28 -1.71 11.26 -2.07
C TRP A 28 -2.57 10.43 -1.11
N PHE A 29 -3.07 11.01 -0.01
CA PHE A 29 -3.91 10.28 0.94
C PHE A 29 -5.23 9.81 0.31
N LYS A 30 -5.81 10.56 -0.63
CA LYS A 30 -7.01 10.15 -1.37
C LYS A 30 -6.75 8.98 -2.33
N ARG A 31 -5.55 8.91 -2.92
CA ARG A 31 -5.19 7.89 -3.92
C ARG A 31 -4.54 6.65 -3.32
N LYS A 32 -3.80 6.80 -2.20
CA LYS A 32 -3.08 5.72 -1.51
C LYS A 32 -3.97 4.49 -1.26
N PRO A 33 -5.22 4.61 -0.77
CA PRO A 33 -6.08 3.44 -0.56
C PRO A 33 -6.37 2.67 -1.85
N ARG A 34 -6.50 3.35 -2.99
CA ARG A 34 -6.75 2.71 -4.30
C ARG A 34 -5.50 2.05 -4.88
N LEU A 35 -4.31 2.45 -4.41
CA LEU A 35 -3.04 1.81 -4.75
C LEU A 35 -2.78 0.54 -3.91
N LEU A 36 -3.46 0.37 -2.77
CA LEU A 36 -3.37 -0.82 -1.92
C LEU A 36 -4.23 -1.96 -2.50
N HIS A 37 -3.91 -2.40 -3.71
CA HIS A 37 -4.50 -3.58 -4.34
C HIS A 37 -3.59 -4.81 -4.16
N ASP A 38 -4.16 -6.01 -4.29
CA ASP A 38 -3.43 -7.30 -4.21
C ASP A 38 -2.14 -7.32 -5.05
N TYR A 39 -2.20 -6.74 -6.26
CA TYR A 39 -1.06 -6.62 -7.18
C TYR A 39 0.08 -5.75 -6.62
N SER A 40 -0.24 -4.61 -5.99
CA SER A 40 0.77 -3.72 -5.42
C SER A 40 1.43 -4.32 -4.20
N LEU A 41 0.65 -5.05 -3.38
CA LEU A 41 1.18 -5.76 -2.21
C LEU A 41 2.08 -6.93 -2.61
N ALA A 42 1.68 -7.71 -3.61
CA ALA A 42 2.52 -8.76 -4.17
C ALA A 42 3.78 -8.19 -4.86
N GLY A 43 3.65 -7.11 -5.64
CA GLY A 43 4.77 -6.44 -6.28
C GLY A 43 5.75 -5.82 -5.28
N TYR A 44 5.25 -5.32 -4.15
CA TYR A 44 6.07 -4.86 -3.04
C TYR A 44 6.91 -6.01 -2.44
N LEU A 45 6.30 -7.19 -2.21
CA LEU A 45 7.01 -8.39 -1.74
C LEU A 45 8.06 -8.89 -2.75
N LEU A 46 7.79 -8.79 -4.04
CA LEU A 46 8.63 -9.31 -5.12
C LEU A 46 9.62 -8.27 -5.68
N SER A 47 9.70 -7.10 -5.05
CA SER A 47 10.55 -6.01 -5.53
C SER A 47 12.03 -6.41 -5.47
N PRO A 48 12.79 -6.26 -6.57
CA PRO A 48 14.24 -6.55 -6.57
C PRO A 48 15.08 -5.41 -5.99
N ASN A 49 14.45 -4.32 -5.54
CA ASN A 49 15.16 -3.17 -4.99
C ASN A 49 15.60 -3.48 -3.55
N PRO A 50 16.91 -3.38 -3.21
CA PRO A 50 17.42 -3.82 -1.91
C PRO A 50 16.87 -3.00 -0.74
N THR A 51 16.59 -1.72 -0.93
CA THR A 51 15.95 -0.88 0.09
C THR A 51 14.54 -1.35 0.38
N ILE A 52 13.78 -1.69 -0.67
CA ILE A 52 12.43 -2.23 -0.52
C ILE A 52 12.47 -3.63 0.09
N MET A 53 13.38 -4.50 -0.34
CA MET A 53 13.54 -5.84 0.22
C MET A 53 13.86 -5.83 1.72
N ALA A 54 14.78 -4.95 2.16
CA ALA A 54 15.06 -4.75 3.58
C ALA A 54 13.82 -4.29 4.34
N HIS A 55 13.11 -3.29 3.80
CA HIS A 55 11.87 -2.80 4.40
C HIS A 55 10.77 -3.86 4.44
N VAL A 56 10.64 -4.71 3.41
CA VAL A 56 9.72 -5.86 3.37
C VAL A 56 10.04 -6.83 4.50
N SER A 57 11.31 -7.16 4.70
CA SER A 57 11.75 -8.08 5.77
C SER A 57 11.25 -7.63 7.14
N ASP A 58 11.29 -6.32 7.41
CA ASP A 58 10.91 -5.76 8.72
C ASP A 58 9.41 -5.50 8.86
N ASN A 59 8.68 -5.31 7.75
CA ASN A 59 7.30 -4.82 7.75
C ASN A 59 6.28 -5.79 7.13
N LYS A 60 6.68 -7.02 6.81
CA LYS A 60 5.76 -8.03 6.28
C LYS A 60 4.67 -8.34 7.30
N THR A 61 3.43 -8.36 6.81
CA THR A 61 2.23 -8.69 7.60
C THR A 61 1.40 -9.74 6.88
N LEU A 62 0.46 -10.37 7.60
CA LEU A 62 -0.48 -11.36 7.03
C LEU A 62 -1.31 -10.81 5.86
N GLN A 63 -1.52 -9.50 5.77
CA GLN A 63 -2.22 -8.88 4.63
C GLN A 63 -1.46 -9.08 3.31
N HIS A 64 -0.13 -9.10 3.36
CA HIS A 64 0.71 -9.33 2.19
C HIS A 64 0.59 -10.79 1.72
N ASP A 65 0.61 -11.75 2.66
CA ASP A 65 0.44 -13.16 2.34
C ASP A 65 -0.94 -13.45 1.71
N GLY A 66 -2.01 -12.93 2.32
CA GLY A 66 -3.36 -13.06 1.77
C GLY A 66 -3.53 -12.38 0.41
N ALA A 67 -2.83 -11.28 0.15
CA ALA A 67 -2.83 -10.63 -1.17
C ALA A 67 -2.20 -11.53 -2.25
N VAL A 68 -1.09 -12.19 -1.94
CA VAL A 68 -0.43 -13.14 -2.84
C VAL A 68 -1.32 -14.34 -3.10
N GLU A 69 -1.94 -14.91 -2.07
CA GLU A 69 -2.84 -16.05 -2.21
C GLU A 69 -4.05 -15.72 -3.11
N ARG A 70 -4.72 -14.58 -2.87
CA ARG A 70 -5.81 -14.11 -3.74
C ARG A 70 -5.35 -13.93 -5.17
N LEU A 71 -4.14 -13.42 -5.37
CA LEU A 71 -3.60 -13.17 -6.70
C LEU A 71 -3.29 -14.48 -7.43
N ILE A 72 -2.61 -15.43 -6.76
CA ILE A 72 -2.36 -16.78 -7.28
C ILE A 72 -3.68 -17.45 -7.64
N THR A 73 -4.69 -17.35 -6.76
CA THR A 73 -6.02 -17.91 -7.02
C THR A 73 -6.64 -17.31 -8.27
N LYS A 74 -6.64 -15.98 -8.43
CA LYS A 74 -7.17 -15.29 -9.62
C LYS A 74 -6.44 -15.65 -10.92
N LEU A 75 -5.13 -15.91 -10.85
CA LEU A 75 -4.30 -16.13 -12.04
C LEU A 75 -4.22 -17.61 -12.44
N LEU A 76 -4.25 -18.53 -11.47
CA LEU A 76 -4.03 -19.97 -11.71
C LEU A 76 -5.31 -20.81 -11.61
N VAL A 77 -6.37 -20.32 -10.95
CA VAL A 77 -7.68 -20.98 -11.03
C VAL A 77 -8.30 -20.58 -12.36
N ASP A 78 -8.38 -21.55 -13.26
CA ASP A 78 -9.01 -21.40 -14.57
C ASP A 78 -10.46 -20.86 -14.38
N PRO A 79 -10.84 -19.77 -15.07
CA PRO A 79 -12.16 -19.17 -14.94
C PRO A 79 -13.29 -20.17 -15.20
N VAL A 80 -13.07 -21.23 -15.99
CA VAL A 80 -14.04 -22.30 -16.24
C VAL A 80 -14.38 -23.07 -14.96
N TRP A 81 -13.38 -23.32 -14.11
CA TRP A 81 -13.59 -24.03 -12.84
C TRP A 81 -14.34 -23.17 -11.82
N TRP A 82 -14.00 -21.88 -11.76
CA TRP A 82 -14.70 -20.93 -10.88
C TRP A 82 -16.14 -20.66 -11.33
N GLU A 83 -16.46 -20.77 -12.62
CA GLU A 83 -17.82 -20.67 -13.14
C GLU A 83 -18.68 -21.89 -12.80
N MET A 84 -18.06 -23.06 -12.65
CA MET A 84 -18.74 -24.32 -12.31
C MET A 84 -18.87 -24.54 -10.80
N THR A 85 -17.98 -24.00 -9.96
CA THR A 85 -17.96 -24.28 -8.52
C THR A 85 -17.92 -23.04 -7.61
N GLY A 86 -17.88 -21.83 -8.18
CA GLY A 86 -17.81 -20.58 -7.42
C GLY A 86 -19.20 -20.04 -7.00
N PRO A 87 -19.29 -19.22 -5.94
CA PRO A 87 -20.53 -18.58 -5.54
C PRO A 87 -21.07 -17.65 -6.63
N SER A 88 -22.40 -17.65 -6.80
CA SER A 88 -23.14 -16.92 -7.84
C SER A 88 -22.70 -15.45 -7.95
N ARG A 89 -22.72 -14.95 -9.19
CA ARG A 89 -22.05 -13.72 -9.67
C ARG A 89 -22.47 -12.41 -8.98
N GLU A 90 -23.43 -12.43 -8.06
CA GLU A 90 -23.98 -11.23 -7.40
C GLU A 90 -23.01 -10.55 -6.42
N HIS A 91 -21.98 -11.24 -5.93
CA HIS A 91 -21.04 -10.69 -4.94
C HIS A 91 -19.78 -10.03 -5.54
N ARG A 92 -19.73 -9.83 -6.85
CA ARG A 92 -18.49 -9.43 -7.55
C ARG A 92 -18.17 -7.92 -7.54
N TYR A 93 -19.01 -7.07 -6.96
CA TYR A 93 -18.87 -5.61 -7.00
C TYR A 93 -18.78 -4.92 -5.64
N LEU A 94 -18.52 -5.64 -4.54
CA LEU A 94 -18.48 -5.05 -3.20
C LEU A 94 -17.10 -5.03 -2.52
N LEU A 95 -15.98 -5.03 -3.26
CA LEU A 95 -14.66 -4.72 -2.70
C LEU A 95 -13.80 -3.90 -3.69
#